data_AF-A0A5C8ZPA0-F1
#
_entry.id   AF-A0A5C8ZPA0-F1
#
_cell.length_a   1.000
_cell.length_b   1.000
_cell.length_c   1.000
_cell.angle_alpha   90.00
_cell.angle_beta   90.00
_cell.angle_gamma   90.00
#
_symmetry.space_group_name_H-M   'P 1'
#
loop_
_entity.id
_entity.type
_entity.pdbx_description
1 polymer ?
#
loop_
_entity_poly.entity_id
_entity_poly.type
_entity_poly.pdbx_seq_one_letter_code
_entity_poly.pdbx_strand_id
1 'polypeptide(L)' 'MHKSQLLLLAPWILAACQAKVPEQAAIGKPNPAAEYCVAQGGQYDLETGKCARADGEVVDAWEYFRASQ' A
#
# COMPACT_ATOMS: atom_id res chain seq x y z
N MET A 1 -24.54 -31.68 -47.72
CA MET A 1 -25.83 -32.01 -47.11
C MET A 1 -25.88 -31.38 -45.73
N HIS A 2 -26.77 -30.41 -45.54
CA HIS A 2 -27.02 -29.79 -44.24
C HIS A 2 -27.84 -30.73 -43.37
N LYS A 3 -27.40 -30.99 -42.13
CA LYS A 3 -28.32 -31.25 -41.01
C LYS A 3 -27.81 -30.53 -39.78
N SER A 4 -28.42 -29.36 -39.59
CA SER A 4 -28.48 -28.64 -38.33
C SER A 4 -29.23 -29.49 -37.31
N GLN A 5 -28.68 -29.68 -36.11
CA GLN A 5 -29.51 -29.81 -34.91
C GLN A 5 -28.70 -29.59 -33.61
N LEU A 6 -29.04 -28.46 -33.00
CA LEU A 6 -29.29 -28.21 -31.57
C LEU A 6 -28.14 -28.39 -30.56
N LEU A 7 -27.56 -27.23 -30.23
CA LEU A 7 -27.24 -26.71 -28.89
C LEU A 7 -27.41 -27.68 -27.70
N LEU A 8 -26.30 -28.05 -27.08
CA LEU A 8 -26.17 -28.16 -25.63
C LEU A 8 -24.94 -27.36 -25.19
N LEU A 9 -25.19 -26.11 -24.80
CA LEU A 9 -24.25 -25.31 -24.03
C LEU A 9 -24.11 -25.96 -22.65
N ALA A 10 -22.93 -26.48 -22.34
CA ALA A 10 -22.54 -26.81 -20.97
C ALA A 10 -21.56 -25.73 -20.49
N PRO A 11 -22.01 -24.71 -19.74
CA PRO A 11 -21.09 -23.89 -18.97
C PRO A 11 -20.77 -24.64 -17.66
N TRP A 12 -20.02 -23.98 -16.78
CA TRP A 12 -19.80 -24.36 -15.38
C TRP A 12 -18.70 -25.40 -15.18
N ILE A 13 -17.44 -24.94 -15.18
CA ILE A 13 -16.76 -24.72 -13.91
C ILE A 13 -15.83 -23.50 -14.01
N LEU A 14 -16.33 -22.31 -13.63
CA LEU A 14 -15.48 -21.18 -13.28
C LEU A 14 -15.09 -21.33 -11.80
N ALA A 15 -14.11 -22.19 -11.52
CA ALA A 15 -13.50 -22.26 -10.19
C ALA A 15 -12.36 -21.25 -10.09
N ALA A 16 -12.66 -20.01 -9.69
CA ALA A 16 -11.66 -19.09 -9.17
C ALA A 16 -12.30 -17.96 -8.35
N CYS A 17 -12.98 -18.30 -7.24
CA CYS A 17 -13.15 -17.32 -6.16
C CYS A 17 -11.86 -17.28 -5.33
N GLN A 18 -10.84 -16.56 -5.81
CA GLN A 18 -9.83 -16.02 -4.90
C GLN A 18 -10.48 -14.84 -4.20
N ALA A 19 -11.16 -15.11 -3.09
CA ALA A 19 -11.56 -14.07 -2.17
C ALA A 19 -10.27 -13.38 -1.71
N LYS A 20 -10.00 -12.18 -2.23
CA LYS A 20 -8.91 -11.35 -1.74
C LYS A 20 -9.29 -11.00 -0.31
N VAL A 21 -8.65 -11.67 0.64
CA VAL A 21 -8.72 -11.30 2.05
C VAL A 21 -8.41 -9.81 2.09
N PRO A 22 -9.25 -8.96 2.72
CA PRO A 22 -8.89 -7.58 2.95
C PRO A 22 -7.58 -7.65 3.72
N GLU A 23 -6.49 -7.22 3.10
CA GLU A 23 -5.22 -7.10 3.79
C GLU A 23 -5.50 -6.29 5.03
N GLN A 24 -5.38 -6.92 6.21
CA GLN A 24 -5.58 -6.22 7.46
C GLN A 24 -4.74 -4.96 7.36
N ALA A 25 -5.36 -3.79 7.56
CA ALA A 25 -4.63 -2.54 7.66
C ALA A 25 -3.40 -2.81 8.49
N ALA A 26 -2.22 -2.43 7.99
CA ALA A 26 -0.92 -2.84 8.52
C ALA A 26 -0.64 -2.18 9.89
N ILE A 27 -1.50 -2.42 10.86
CA ILE A 27 -1.38 -2.04 12.24
C ILE A 27 -0.22 -2.88 12.78
N GLY A 28 0.84 -2.18 13.20
CA GLY A 28 2.08 -2.79 13.68
C GLY A 28 3.25 -2.71 12.69
N LYS A 29 3.07 -2.19 11.47
CA LYS A 29 4.21 -1.76 10.65
C LYS A 29 4.62 -0.34 11.04
N PRO A 30 5.92 -0.06 11.21
CA PRO A 30 6.40 1.31 11.39
C PRO A 30 6.06 2.19 10.19
N ASN A 31 5.83 3.49 10.43
CA ASN A 31 5.68 4.47 9.36
C ASN A 31 7.07 4.74 8.75
N PRO A 32 7.32 4.44 7.47
CA PRO A 32 8.64 4.60 6.85
C PRO A 32 9.18 6.04 6.93
N ALA A 33 8.31 7.03 6.77
CA ALA A 33 8.71 8.43 6.88
C ALA A 33 9.11 8.82 8.30
N ALA A 34 8.42 8.28 9.31
CA ALA A 34 8.77 8.49 10.71
C ALA A 34 10.08 7.78 11.08
N GLU A 35 10.26 6.53 10.64
CA GLU A 35 11.52 5.80 10.83
C GLU A 35 12.70 6.53 10.18
N TYR A 36 12.52 6.99 8.94
CA TYR A 36 13.54 7.74 8.24
C TYR A 36 13.89 9.03 8.99
N CYS A 37 12.89 9.81 9.43
CA CYS A 37 13.13 11.02 10.23
C CYS A 37 14.00 10.74 11.46
N VAL A 38 13.67 9.71 12.24
CA VAL A 38 14.44 9.31 13.43
C VAL A 38 15.83 8.81 13.07
N ALA A 39 15.98 8.06 11.97
CA ALA A 39 17.27 7.57 11.49
C ALA A 39 18.22 8.71 11.06
N GLN A 40 17.68 9.84 10.59
CA GLN A 40 18.45 11.06 10.27
C GLN A 40 18.74 11.93 11.50
N GLY A 41 18.41 11.46 12.71
CA GLY A 41 18.59 12.20 13.96
C GLY A 41 17.53 13.27 14.21
N GLY A 42 16.42 13.25 13.47
CA GLY A 42 15.28 14.14 13.68
C GLY A 42 14.25 13.60 14.67
N GLN A 43 13.21 14.41 14.89
CA GLN A 43 12.07 14.10 15.73
C GLN A 43 10.78 14.16 14.90
N TYR A 44 10.05 13.04 14.84
CA TYR A 44 8.79 12.95 14.10
C TYR A 44 7.61 13.40 14.98
N ASP A 45 6.78 14.29 14.44
CA ASP A 45 5.56 14.77 15.07
C ASP A 45 4.35 13.95 14.59
N LEU A 46 3.71 13.22 15.50
CA LEU A 46 2.54 12.40 15.23
C LEU A 46 1.29 13.22 14.86
N GLU A 47 1.18 14.47 15.33
CA GLU A 47 0.02 15.33 15.07
C GLU A 47 0.11 15.98 13.70
N THR A 48 1.31 16.45 13.33
CA THR A 48 1.50 17.22 12.09
C THR A 48 2.07 16.43 10.93
N GLY A 49 2.65 15.24 11.19
CA GLY A 49 3.34 14.45 10.18
C GLY A 49 4.68 15.05 9.72
N LYS A 50 5.24 15.99 10.50
CA LYS A 50 6.49 16.70 10.18
C LYS A 50 7.69 16.04 10.84
N CYS A 51 8.86 16.26 10.24
CA CYS A 51 10.15 15.91 10.80
C CYS A 51 10.89 17.19 11.23
N ALA A 52 11.16 17.33 12.52
CA ALA A 52 12.10 18.31 13.05
C ALA A 52 13.52 17.74 12.90
N ARG A 53 14.27 18.23 11.92
CA ARG A 53 15.63 17.77 11.61
C ARG A 53 16.62 18.24 12.66
N ALA A 54 17.77 17.56 12.75
CA ALA A 54 18.83 17.90 13.70
C ALA A 54 19.46 19.29 13.48
N ASP A 55 19.32 19.86 12.27
CA ASP A 55 19.74 21.23 11.93
C ASP A 55 18.69 22.29 12.31
N GLY A 56 17.54 21.88 12.87
CA GLY A 56 16.44 22.74 13.30
C GLY A 56 15.40 23.02 12.21
N GLU A 57 15.58 22.52 10.98
CA GLU A 57 14.57 22.65 9.93
C GLU A 57 13.36 21.74 10.22
N VAL A 58 12.15 22.22 9.94
CA VAL A 58 10.92 21.42 10.07
C VAL A 58 10.31 21.20 8.69
N VAL A 59 10.36 19.95 8.21
CA VAL A 59 9.93 19.54 6.86
C VAL A 59 8.78 18.54 6.92
N ASP A 60 8.04 18.36 5.82
CA ASP A 60 7.12 17.23 5.69
C ASP A 60 7.92 15.92 5.67
N ALA A 61 7.56 14.96 6.52
CA ALA A 61 8.35 13.74 6.67
C ALA A 61 8.28 12.83 5.43
N TRP A 62 7.16 12.86 4.70
CA TRP A 62 6.97 12.04 3.50
C TRP A 62 7.70 12.61 2.29
N GLU A 63 7.72 13.93 2.14
CA GLU A 63 8.56 14.61 1.15
C GLU A 63 10.03 14.36 1.44
N TYR A 64 10.46 14.49 2.70
CA TYR A 64 11.83 14.23 3.10
C TYR A 64 12.27 12.79 2.82
N PHE A 65 11.43 11.82 3.17
CA PHE A 65 11.69 10.41 2.86
C PHE A 65 11.78 10.15 1.35
N ARG A 66 10.83 10.66 0.54
CA ARG A 66 10.85 10.44 -0.91
C ARG A 66 12.00 11.14 -1.62
N ALA A 67 12.49 12.26 -1.11
CA ALA A 67 13.64 12.96 -1.65
C ALA A 67 14.98 12.21 -1.44
N SER A 68 14.99 11.18 -0.59
CA SER A 68 16.18 10.36 -0.28
C SER A 68 16.30 9.07 -1.10
N GLN A 69 15.33 8.81 -1.99
CA GLN A 69 15.21 7.58 -2.79
C GLN A 69 15.88 7.71 -4.15
#